data_AF-A0A1V3TZW9-F1
#
_entry.id   AF-A0A1V3TZW9-F1
#
_cell.length_a   1.000
_cell.length_b   1.000
_cell.length_c   1.000
_cell.angle_alpha   90.00
_cell.angle_beta   90.00
_cell.angle_gamma   90.00
#
_symmetry.space_group_name_H-M   'P 1'
#
loop_
_entity.id
_entity.type
_entity.pdbx_description
1 polymer ?
#
loop_
_entity_poly.entity_id
_entity_poly.type
_entity_poly.pdbx_seq_one_letter_code
_entity_poly.pdbx_strand_id
1 'polypeptide(L)' 'MKKLFLFSALLLGVGQMFAKTWTIRTSCGTTVTKEISNNATTDQIKAVVSQVNYNECGVRPSTVTLIL' A
#
# COMPACT_ATOMS: atom_id res chain seq x y z
N MET A 1 0.35 16.02 -31.01
CA MET A 1 -0.61 17.10 -30.68
C MET A 1 -1.99 16.48 -30.43
N LYS A 2 -2.82 17.10 -29.55
CA LYS A 2 -4.16 16.69 -29.07
C LYS A 2 -4.13 15.62 -27.94
N LYS A 3 -4.72 15.77 -26.75
CA LYS A 3 -5.70 16.73 -26.20
C LYS A 3 -5.47 16.94 -24.70
N LEU A 4 -5.61 18.18 -24.28
CA LEU A 4 -5.79 18.66 -22.91
C LEU A 4 -7.12 18.13 -22.35
N PHE A 5 -7.12 17.55 -21.15
CA PHE A 5 -8.31 17.49 -20.31
C PHE A 5 -7.95 17.94 -18.89
N LEU A 6 -8.19 19.24 -18.67
CA LEU A 6 -8.36 19.80 -17.35
C LEU A 6 -9.74 19.36 -16.84
N PHE A 7 -9.77 18.42 -15.90
CA PHE A 7 -10.92 18.23 -15.01
C PHE A 7 -10.58 18.87 -13.66
N SER A 8 -10.67 20.20 -13.63
CA SER A 8 -10.86 20.92 -12.38
C SER A 8 -12.29 20.68 -11.92
N ALA A 9 -12.44 20.05 -10.74
CA ALA A 9 -13.47 20.30 -9.73
C ALA A 9 -13.96 19.01 -9.08
N LEU A 10 -14.11 19.11 -7.76
CA LEU A 10 -15.10 18.36 -6.98
C LEU A 10 -14.82 16.87 -6.74
N LEU A 11 -13.89 16.60 -5.83
CA LEU A 11 -14.15 15.66 -4.74
C LEU A 11 -13.93 16.45 -3.43
N LEU A 12 -14.83 17.36 -3.05
CA LEU A 12 -15.85 17.07 -2.03
C LEU A 12 -15.45 15.90 -1.15
N GLY A 13 -15.14 16.20 0.11
CA GLY A 13 -14.72 15.24 1.13
C GLY A 13 -15.64 14.04 1.27
N VAL A 14 -15.38 13.02 0.46
CA VAL A 14 -15.80 11.64 0.68
C VAL A 14 -14.63 10.95 1.35
N GLY A 15 -14.65 11.01 2.69
CA GLY A 15 -13.84 10.18 3.57
C GLY A 15 -12.35 10.22 3.27
N GLN A 16 -11.61 11.05 4.01
CA GLN A 16 -10.25 10.64 4.37
C GLN A 16 -10.40 9.31 5.12
N MET A 17 -10.42 8.20 4.39
CA MET A 17 -10.09 6.90 4.93
C MET A 17 -8.68 7.11 5.47
N PHE A 18 -8.55 7.27 6.79
CA PHE A 18 -7.29 7.58 7.43
C PHE A 18 -6.33 6.45 7.09
N ALA A 19 -5.54 6.59 6.03
CA ALA A 19 -4.51 5.64 5.70
C ALA A 19 -3.32 5.97 6.59
N LYS A 20 -2.83 4.97 7.32
CA LYS A 20 -1.56 5.06 8.02
C LYS A 20 -0.46 4.70 7.04
N THR A 21 0.67 5.39 7.15
CA THR A 21 1.88 5.02 6.43
C THR A 21 2.52 3.84 7.12
N TRP A 22 2.73 2.76 6.37
CA TRP A 22 3.41 1.54 6.81
C TRP A 22 4.75 1.41 6.11
N THR A 23 5.79 1.16 6.89
CA THR A 23 7.12 0.84 6.38
C THR A 23 7.27 -0.67 6.31
N ILE A 24 7.41 -1.20 5.10
CA ILE A 24 7.50 -2.63 4.81
C ILE A 24 8.94 -2.94 4.44
N ARG A 25 9.60 -3.80 5.23
CA ARG A 25 10.91 -4.36 4.89
C ARG A 25 10.72 -5.70 4.20
N THR A 26 11.17 -5.80 2.96
CA THR A 26 11.07 -7.01 2.15
C THR A 26 12.22 -7.98 2.41
N SER A 27 12.07 -9.23 1.97
CA SER A 27 13.04 -10.31 2.15
C SER A 27 14.36 -10.08 1.39
N CYS A 28 14.33 -9.29 0.31
CA CYS A 28 15.52 -8.91 -0.44
C CYS A 28 16.21 -7.64 0.10
N GLY A 29 15.72 -7.08 1.21
CA GLY A 29 16.33 -5.93 1.88
C GLY A 29 15.79 -4.57 1.45
N THR A 30 14.90 -4.50 0.46
CA THR A 30 14.25 -3.26 0.04
C THR A 30 13.24 -2.81 1.09
N THR A 31 13.23 -1.51 1.38
CA THR A 31 12.22 -0.87 2.26
C THR A 31 11.24 -0.07 1.41
N VAL A 32 9.96 -0.32 1.58
CA VAL A 32 8.88 0.32 0.81
C VAL A 32 7.87 0.95 1.77
N THR A 33 7.46 2.18 1.50
CA THR A 33 6.36 2.83 2.22
C THR A 33 5.04 2.61 1.47
N LYS A 34 3.99 2.21 2.20
CA LYS A 34 2.63 2.05 1.67
C LYS A 34 1.62 2.71 2.59
N GLU A 35 0.66 3.37 1.99
CA GLU A 35 -0.53 3.84 2.68
C GLU A 35 -1.52 2.68 2.78
N ILE A 36 -1.84 2.27 4.01
CA ILE A 36 -2.82 1.21 4.27
C ILE A 36 -3.87 1.79 5.20
N SER A 37 -5.15 1.50 4.92
CA SER A 37 -6.27 2.01 5.72
C SER A 37 -6.12 1.66 7.20
N ASN A 38 -6.44 2.60 8.10
CA ASN A 38 -6.37 2.38 9.56
C ASN A 38 -7.28 1.26 10.07
N ASN A 39 -8.37 0.99 9.37
CA ASN A 39 -9.29 -0.10 9.69
C ASN A 39 -8.98 -1.41 8.95
N ALA A 40 -7.82 -1.51 8.29
CA ALA A 40 -7.43 -2.74 7.62
C ALA A 40 -7.28 -3.88 8.63
N THR A 41 -7.79 -5.05 8.30
CA THR A 41 -7.59 -6.25 9.12
C THR A 41 -6.14 -6.72 9.00
N THR A 42 -5.69 -7.49 9.99
CA THR A 42 -4.37 -8.13 9.96
C THR A 42 -4.13 -8.92 8.68
N ASP A 43 -5.14 -9.63 8.18
CA ASP A 43 -5.03 -10.43 6.95
C ASP A 43 -4.90 -9.55 5.70
N GLN A 44 -5.60 -8.41 5.65
CA GLN A 44 -5.42 -7.43 4.57
C GLN A 44 -4.00 -6.85 4.57
N ILE A 45 -3.47 -6.51 5.75
CA ILE A 45 -2.10 -6.00 5.87
C ILE A 45 -1.09 -7.08 5.42
N LYS A 46 -1.28 -8.34 5.83
CA LYS A 46 -0.43 -9.46 5.40
C LYS A 46 -0.48 -9.66 3.88
N ALA A 47 -1.65 -9.55 3.26
CA ALA A 47 -1.80 -9.65 1.81
C ALA A 47 -1.03 -8.53 1.09
N VAL A 48 -1.12 -7.28 1.58
CA VAL A 48 -0.36 -6.14 1.05
C VAL A 48 1.14 -6.37 1.18
N VAL A 49 1.63 -6.78 2.35
CA VAL A 49 3.06 -7.06 2.59
C VAL A 49 3.57 -8.19 1.69
N SER A 50 2.80 -9.28 1.56
CA SER A 50 3.14 -10.41 0.68
C SER A 50 3.22 -9.96 -0.80
N GLN A 51 2.28 -9.13 -1.24
CA GLN A 51 2.28 -8.60 -2.60
C GLN A 51 3.46 -7.65 -2.84
N VAL A 52 3.80 -6.79 -1.87
CA VAL A 52 4.98 -5.92 -1.94
C VAL A 52 6.24 -6.77 -2.05
N ASN A 53 6.39 -7.80 -1.22
CA ASN A 53 7.55 -8.69 -1.30
C ASN A 53 7.66 -9.40 -2.65
N TYR A 54 6.55 -9.83 -3.24
CA TYR A 54 6.55 -10.41 -4.57
C TYR A 54 6.95 -9.40 -5.65
N ASN A 55 6.48 -8.16 -5.55
CA ASN A 55 6.80 -7.11 -6.52
C ASN A 55 8.28 -6.71 -6.46
N GLU A 56 8.85 -6.60 -5.25
CA GLU A 56 10.24 -6.18 -5.07
C GLU A 56 11.23 -7.35 -5.24
N CYS A 57 10.87 -8.54 -4.78
CA CYS A 57 11.80 -9.68 -4.65
C CYS A 57 11.40 -10.91 -5.48
N GLY A 58 10.25 -10.92 -6.15
CA GLY A 58 9.77 -12.07 -6.94
C GLY A 58 9.33 -13.29 -6.11
N VAL A 59 9.27 -13.19 -4.79
CA VAL A 59 8.97 -14.31 -3.88
C VAL A 59 7.77 -13.97 -3.01
N ARG A 60 6.84 -14.93 -2.87
CA ARG A 60 5.73 -14.83 -1.91
C ARG A 60 6.16 -15.43 -0.57
N PRO A 61 6.21 -14.65 0.51
CA PRO A 61 6.60 -15.16 1.82
C PRO A 61 5.51 -16.11 2.37
N SER A 62 5.92 -17.22 2.97
CA SER A 62 5.02 -18.16 3.66
C SER A 62 4.54 -17.62 5.01
N THR A 63 5.28 -16.69 5.61
CA THR A 63 4.97 -16.04 6.88
C THR A 63 5.24 -14.54 6.78
N VAL A 64 4.32 -13.73 7.29
CA VAL A 64 4.48 -12.27 7.40
C VAL A 64 4.40 -11.87 8.87
N THR A 65 5.46 -11.23 9.36
CA THR A 65 5.51 -10.66 10.71
C THR A 65 5.19 -9.18 10.64
N LEU A 66 4.19 -8.73 11.41
CA LEU A 66 3.84 -7.33 11.54
C LEU A 66 4.37 -6.82 12.89
N ILE A 67 5.16 -5.75 12.84
CA ILE A 67 5.63 -5.04 14.03
C ILE A 67 4.84 -3.73 14.06
N LEU A 68 4.01 -3.57 15.09
CA LEU A 68 3.08 -2.45 15.29
C LEU A 68 3.66 -1.39 16.22
#